data_AF-A0A2M9HN89-F1
#
_entry.id   AF-A0A2M9HN89-F1
#
_cell.length_a   1.000
_cell.length_b   1.000
_cell.length_c   1.000
_cell.angle_alpha   90.00
_cell.angle_beta   90.00
_cell.angle_gamma   90.00
#
_symmetry.space_group_name_H-M   'P 1'
#
loop_
_entity.id
_entity.type
_entity.pdbx_description
1 polymer ?
#
loop_
_entity_poly.entity_id
_entity_poly.type
_entity_poly.pdbx_seq_one_letter_code
_entity_poly.pdbx_strand_id
1 'polypeptide(L)'
;MRRNALDLIEYVNDPVTSPWDTKRAAAGHPEPFGLEYLGLGNEDVVNAAFHERFTMIHDAVKRAYPDIAIIGTAGPVPNGENYEAVGHSATGAISTTF
;
A
#
# COMPACT_ATOMS: atom_id res chain seq x y z
N MET A 1 -7.68 -1.72 -13.87
CA MET A 1 -7.17 -1.69 -12.47
C MET A 1 -8.13 -0.85 -11.64
N ARG A 2 -8.70 -1.39 -10.56
CA ARG A 2 -9.52 -0.59 -9.63
C ARG A 2 -8.59 0.30 -8.79
N ARG A 3 -8.99 1.56 -8.52
CA ARG A 3 -8.15 2.62 -7.91
C ARG A 3 -8.12 2.61 -6.37
N ASN A 4 -8.66 1.58 -5.73
CA ASN A 4 -8.94 1.52 -4.29
C ASN A 4 -7.82 2.02 -3.37
N ALA A 5 -6.55 1.71 -3.65
CA ALA A 5 -5.43 2.16 -2.82
C ALA A 5 -5.24 3.69 -2.88
N LEU A 6 -5.40 4.30 -4.06
CA LEU A 6 -5.35 5.75 -4.22
C LEU A 6 -6.57 6.40 -3.59
N ASP A 7 -7.77 5.83 -3.79
CA ASP A 7 -9.01 6.34 -3.19
C ASP A 7 -8.92 6.38 -1.64
N LEU A 8 -8.28 5.36 -1.04
CA LEU A 8 -8.01 5.34 0.40
C LEU A 8 -7.09 6.48 0.82
N ILE A 9 -5.98 6.69 0.11
CA ILE A 9 -5.02 7.74 0.43
C ILE A 9 -5.66 9.13 0.27
N GLU A 10 -6.38 9.35 -0.83
CA GLU A 10 -7.15 10.58 -1.09
C GLU A 10 -8.11 10.86 0.07
N TYR A 11 -8.85 9.82 0.52
CA TYR A 11 -9.76 9.95 1.65
C TYR A 11 -9.04 10.36 2.95
N VAL A 12 -7.86 9.81 3.25
CA VAL A 12 -7.20 10.02 4.56
C VAL A 12 -6.26 11.22 4.60
N ASN A 13 -5.62 11.60 3.49
CA ASN A 13 -4.53 12.57 3.49
C ASN A 13 -4.83 13.87 2.73
N ASP A 14 -5.76 13.87 1.77
CA ASP A 14 -5.90 15.06 0.91
C ASP A 14 -6.66 16.20 1.63
N PRO A 15 -6.32 17.48 1.32
CA PRO A 15 -7.08 18.66 1.77
C PRO A 15 -8.50 18.65 1.20
N VAL A 16 -9.47 19.27 1.90
CA VAL A 16 -10.91 19.24 1.57
C VAL A 16 -11.26 19.89 0.22
N THR A 17 -10.97 19.19 -0.88
CA THR A 17 -11.07 19.67 -2.26
C THR A 17 -11.56 18.59 -3.25
N SER A 18 -11.79 17.37 -2.79
CA SER A 18 -12.09 16.16 -3.54
C SER A 18 -13.40 15.49 -3.04
N PRO A 19 -14.00 14.59 -3.83
CA PRO A 19 -15.18 13.85 -3.38
C PRO A 19 -14.94 12.97 -2.13
N TRP A 20 -13.70 12.53 -1.90
CA TRP A 20 -13.38 11.63 -0.79
C TRP A 20 -13.17 12.36 0.52
N ASP A 21 -12.48 13.50 0.53
CA ASP A 21 -12.37 14.33 1.73
C ASP A 21 -13.69 14.95 2.17
N THR A 22 -14.62 15.22 1.24
CA THR A 22 -15.97 15.69 1.58
C THR A 22 -16.71 14.61 2.36
N LYS A 23 -16.52 13.34 1.99
CA LYS A 23 -17.02 12.20 2.78
C LYS A 23 -16.30 12.09 4.12
N ARG A 24 -14.98 12.31 4.17
CA ARG A 24 -14.19 12.32 5.43
C ARG A 24 -14.71 13.38 6.40
N ALA A 25 -14.91 14.60 5.92
CA ALA A 25 -15.48 15.71 6.68
C ALA A 25 -16.91 15.41 7.14
N ALA A 26 -17.76 14.87 6.26
CA ALA A 26 -19.13 14.48 6.60
C ALA A 26 -19.19 13.32 7.62
N ALA A 27 -18.16 12.47 7.67
CA ALA A 27 -17.99 11.43 8.68
C ALA A 27 -17.48 11.98 10.03
N GLY A 28 -17.27 13.29 10.17
CA GLY A 28 -16.87 13.96 11.40
C GLY A 28 -15.37 14.23 11.53
N HIS A 29 -14.59 14.06 10.46
CA HIS A 29 -13.13 14.25 10.49
C HIS A 29 -12.65 15.17 9.34
N PRO A 30 -12.84 16.50 9.44
CA PRO A 30 -12.46 17.42 8.36
C PRO A 30 -10.95 17.44 8.12
N GLU A 31 -10.15 17.34 9.17
CA GLU A 31 -8.69 17.31 9.09
C GLU A 31 -8.19 15.99 8.47
N PRO A 32 -7.05 15.98 7.78
CA PRO A 32 -6.37 14.75 7.37
C PRO A 32 -5.93 13.89 8.57
N PHE A 33 -5.80 12.58 8.37
CA PHE A 33 -5.29 11.65 9.39
C PHE A 33 -3.76 11.61 9.45
N GLY A 34 -3.06 12.01 8.37
CA GLY A 34 -1.61 11.96 8.30
C GLY A 34 -1.07 10.53 8.16
N LEU A 35 -1.62 9.75 7.23
CA LEU A 35 -1.12 8.42 6.91
C LEU A 35 0.30 8.51 6.33
N GLU A 36 1.26 7.89 7.03
CA GLU A 36 2.67 7.81 6.61
C GLU A 36 3.02 6.44 6.01
N TYR A 37 2.38 5.37 6.50
CA TYR A 37 2.69 3.98 6.15
C TYR A 37 1.48 3.28 5.55
N LEU A 38 1.68 2.59 4.43
CA LEU A 38 0.66 1.76 3.77
C LEU A 38 1.11 0.30 3.69
N GLY A 39 0.40 -0.59 4.38
CA GLY A 39 0.51 -2.03 4.15
C GLY A 39 -0.14 -2.41 2.83
N LEU A 40 0.61 -3.03 1.92
CA LEU A 40 0.13 -3.49 0.61
C LEU A 40 0.19 -5.01 0.51
N GLY A 41 -0.98 -5.64 0.62
CA GLY A 41 -1.13 -7.09 0.71
C GLY A 41 -1.26 -7.55 2.16
N ASN A 42 -1.59 -8.82 2.34
CA ASN A 42 -1.64 -9.49 3.64
C ASN A 42 -1.46 -10.98 3.45
N GLU A 43 -0.39 -11.56 4.01
CA GLU A 43 -0.14 -13.01 3.99
C GLU A 43 -0.33 -13.68 2.61
N ASP A 44 -0.21 -12.90 1.53
CA ASP A 44 -0.46 -13.36 0.18
C ASP A 44 0.59 -14.39 -0.21
N VAL A 45 0.18 -15.42 -0.95
CA VAL A 45 1.15 -16.30 -1.60
C VAL A 45 1.94 -15.49 -2.62
N VAL A 46 3.25 -15.37 -2.38
CA VAL A 46 4.17 -14.53 -3.16
C VAL A 46 4.55 -15.23 -4.46
N ASN A 47 3.65 -15.17 -5.44
CA ASN A 47 3.84 -15.72 -6.79
C ASN A 47 3.99 -14.61 -7.86
N ALA A 48 4.20 -14.98 -9.12
CA ALA A 48 4.38 -14.01 -10.21
C ALA A 48 3.18 -13.06 -10.37
N ALA A 49 1.95 -13.56 -10.22
CA ALA A 49 0.76 -12.74 -10.32
C ALA A 49 0.64 -11.74 -9.16
N PHE A 50 1.09 -12.13 -7.95
CA PHE A 50 1.20 -11.20 -6.82
C PHE A 50 2.21 -10.09 -7.14
N HIS A 51 3.42 -10.45 -7.59
CA HIS A 51 4.46 -9.46 -7.95
C HIS A 51 3.97 -8.45 -9.00
N GLU A 52 3.28 -8.91 -10.03
CA GLU A 52 2.72 -8.04 -11.07
C GLU A 52 1.74 -7.03 -10.45
N ARG A 53 0.75 -7.50 -9.67
CA ARG A 53 -0.24 -6.61 -9.04
C ARG A 53 0.40 -5.68 -8.00
N PHE A 54 1.30 -6.19 -7.19
CA PHE A 54 2.03 -5.41 -6.18
C PHE A 54 2.79 -4.28 -6.87
N THR A 55 3.57 -4.57 -7.91
CA THR A 55 4.36 -3.59 -8.65
C THR A 55 3.45 -2.51 -9.26
N MET A 56 2.34 -2.91 -9.89
CA MET A 56 1.39 -1.97 -10.46
C MET A 56 0.81 -1.01 -9.42
N ILE A 57 0.41 -1.51 -8.24
CA ILE A 57 -0.17 -0.69 -7.18
C ILE A 57 0.90 0.17 -6.50
N HIS A 58 2.05 -0.42 -6.18
CA HIS A 58 3.21 0.27 -5.60
C HIS A 58 3.60 1.48 -6.46
N ASP A 59 3.78 1.28 -7.77
CA ASP A 59 4.18 2.35 -8.69
C ASP A 59 3.08 3.39 -8.92
N ALA A 60 1.82 3.01 -8.79
CA ALA A 60 0.72 3.97 -8.82
C ALA A 60 0.74 4.85 -7.57
N VAL A 61 0.92 4.25 -6.39
CA VAL A 61 0.99 4.96 -5.10
C VAL A 61 2.22 5.86 -5.05
N LYS A 62 3.43 5.36 -5.32
CA LYS A 62 4.67 6.16 -5.26
C LYS A 62 4.67 7.35 -6.23
N ARG A 63 3.95 7.24 -7.35
CA ARG A 63 3.81 8.33 -8.32
C ARG A 63 2.89 9.45 -7.83
N ALA A 64 1.80 9.10 -7.15
CA ALA A 64 0.83 10.06 -6.64
C ALA A 64 1.22 10.62 -5.27
N TYR A 65 1.79 9.77 -4.42
CA TYR A 65 2.12 10.03 -3.02
C TYR A 65 3.54 9.52 -2.72
N PRO A 66 4.58 10.25 -3.19
CA PRO A 66 5.98 9.81 -3.08
C PRO A 66 6.47 9.69 -1.63
N ASP A 67 5.82 10.35 -0.68
CA ASP A 67 6.23 10.35 0.73
C ASP A 67 5.65 9.20 1.54
N ILE A 68 4.64 8.49 1.02
CA ILE A 68 4.10 7.31 1.70
C ILE A 68 5.11 6.16 1.63
N ALA A 69 5.42 5.59 2.78
CA ALA A 69 6.20 4.37 2.92
C ALA A 69 5.29 3.16 2.69
N ILE A 70 5.64 2.30 1.74
CA ILE A 70 4.89 1.08 1.45
C ILE A 70 5.57 -0.09 2.15
N ILE A 71 4.77 -0.89 2.86
CA ILE A 71 5.20 -2.10 3.54
C ILE A 71 4.55 -3.29 2.84
N GLY A 72 5.37 -4.18 2.28
CA GLY A 72 4.92 -5.41 1.62
C GLY A 72 4.65 -6.56 2.60
N THR A 73 4.35 -7.73 2.04
CA THR A 73 4.10 -8.97 2.80
C THR A 73 5.15 -10.04 2.47
N ALA A 74 5.58 -10.79 3.48
CA ALA A 74 6.51 -11.92 3.32
C ALA A 74 5.81 -13.26 3.04
N GLY A 75 4.47 -13.25 2.95
CA GLY A 75 3.64 -14.44 2.76
C GLY A 75 3.06 -15.02 4.06
N PRO A 76 2.31 -16.13 3.97
CA PRO A 76 1.47 -16.63 5.07
C PRO A 76 2.23 -17.38 6.16
N VAL A 77 3.51 -17.67 5.95
CA VAL A 77 4.33 -18.49 6.83
C VAL A 77 5.69 -17.83 7.05
N PRO A 78 6.27 -17.93 8.26
CA PRO A 78 7.55 -17.29 8.60
C PRO A 78 8.77 -18.03 8.05
N ASN A 79 8.58 -18.99 7.14
CA ASN A 79 9.61 -19.83 6.53
C ASN A 79 9.12 -20.43 5.21
N GLY A 80 10.05 -20.94 4.39
CA GLY A 80 9.75 -21.60 3.12
C GLY A 80 9.88 -20.68 1.90
N GLU A 81 9.52 -21.20 0.72
CA GLU A 81 9.85 -20.59 -0.58
C GLU A 81 9.37 -19.13 -0.72
N ASN A 82 8.19 -18.78 -0.16
CA ASN A 82 7.69 -17.40 -0.17
C ASN A 82 8.56 -16.44 0.65
N TYR A 83 8.98 -16.86 1.85
CA TYR A 83 9.82 -16.06 2.75
C TYR A 83 11.22 -15.84 2.16
N GLU A 84 11.80 -16.89 1.60
CA GLU A 84 13.12 -16.83 0.95
C GLU A 84 13.09 -16.01 -0.35
N ALA A 85 12.01 -16.12 -1.14
CA ALA A 85 11.85 -15.35 -2.38
C ALA A 85 11.81 -13.85 -2.12
N VAL A 86 11.21 -13.42 -1.01
CA VAL A 86 11.17 -12.02 -0.58
C VAL A 86 12.58 -11.52 -0.25
N GLY A 87 13.36 -12.30 0.51
CA GLY A 87 14.74 -11.95 0.91
C GLY A 87 15.73 -11.86 -0.26
N HIS A 88 15.47 -12.55 -1.36
CA HIS A 88 16.32 -12.54 -2.57
C HIS A 88 15.83 -11.60 -3.68
N SER A 89 14.63 -11.03 -3.56
CA SER A 89 14.11 -10.09 -4.54
C SER A 89 14.78 -8.72 -4.38
N ALA A 90 15.53 -8.28 -5.39
CA ALA A 90 16.29 -7.02 -5.40
C ALA A 90 15.41 -5.75 -5.39
N THR A 91 14.09 -5.90 -5.28
CA THR A 91 13.16 -4.84 -4.91
C THR A 91 12.90 -4.95 -3.41
N GLY A 92 13.61 -4.17 -2.60
CA GLY A 92 13.41 -4.03 -1.15
C GLY A 92 12.03 -3.48 -0.74
N ALA A 93 11.00 -3.67 -1.57
CA ALA A 93 9.62 -3.25 -1.38
C ALA A 93 8.73 -4.38 -0.81
N ILE A 94 9.18 -5.64 -0.84
CA ILE A 94 8.37 -6.79 -0.37
C ILE A 94 8.72 -7.21 1.07
N SER A 95 9.82 -6.70 1.63
CA SER A 95 10.13 -6.81 3.06
C SER A 95 10.44 -5.44 3.65
N THR A 96 9.48 -4.91 4.41
CA THR A 96 9.79 -3.99 5.51
C THR A 96 9.36 -4.70 6.78
N THR A 97 10.15 -5.70 7.16
CA THR A 97 10.08 -6.23 8.53
C THR A 97 10.77 -5.19 9.42
N PHE A 98 10.10 -4.74 10.49
CA PHE A 98 10.71 -3.87 11.50
C PHE A 98 11.87 -4.58 12.20
#